data_AF-A0A7W9BHE9-F1
#
_entry.id   AF-A0A7W9BHE9-F1
#
_cell.length_a   1.000
_cell.length_b   1.000
_cell.length_c   1.000
_cell.angle_alpha   90.00
_cell.angle_beta   90.00
_cell.angle_gamma   90.00
#
_symmetry.space_group_name_H-M   'P 1'
#
loop_
_entity.id
_entity.type
_entity.pdbx_description
1 polymer ?
#
loop_
_entity_poly.entity_id
_entity_poly.type
_entity_poly.pdbx_seq_one_letter_code
_entity_poly.pdbx_strand_id
1 'polypeptide(L)'
;RASAGTAPFAVLCCDNMAGNGAKLRAATVALAATRDQALAEWIAAAVAFPNSMVDSITPATDAAHLARAAEALGVEDAAAVQREAFVQWVLEDVALPGSPDLSGAGVTLTADVAAWEQAKLRVLNGSHSTLAYLGLLLGHHSVSDAMGDPGLSAFVQALVRDEVLPTLRGTAGLDPGAYAASVFERFRNPAIRHQLAQIAWDGSKKLPYRLLDTAAEQVAAGRPVDRIGVAVAGWIGFLRERAARGETVTDPLADELLARAGSAGDAASLAQAMLSLDAVFSPALASSAPFRDAVVRALGPIVSGRVRDALA
;
A
#
# COMPACT_ATOMS: atom_id res chain seq x y z
N ARG A 1 -30.69 -18.93 -13.37
CA ARG A 1 -29.93 -18.91 -14.64
C ARG A 1 -29.56 -20.32 -15.07
N ALA A 2 -28.78 -21.06 -14.27
CA ALA A 2 -28.46 -22.47 -14.51
C ALA A 2 -29.67 -23.34 -14.90
N SER A 3 -30.69 -23.41 -14.06
CA SER A 3 -31.91 -24.21 -14.33
C SER A 3 -32.73 -23.73 -15.54
N ALA A 4 -32.52 -22.49 -15.98
CA ALA A 4 -33.21 -21.89 -17.12
C ALA A 4 -32.36 -21.90 -18.41
N GLY A 5 -31.18 -22.54 -18.39
CA GLY A 5 -30.25 -22.55 -19.54
C GLY A 5 -29.71 -21.17 -19.94
N THR A 6 -29.83 -20.16 -19.07
CA THR A 6 -29.34 -18.81 -19.34
C THR A 6 -27.86 -18.73 -19.04
N ALA A 7 -27.06 -18.15 -19.95
CA ALA A 7 -25.62 -17.91 -19.77
C ALA A 7 -25.32 -17.23 -18.41
N PRO A 8 -24.21 -17.53 -17.73
CA PRO A 8 -23.84 -16.86 -16.48
C PRO A 8 -23.52 -15.37 -16.70
N PHE A 9 -23.51 -14.60 -15.62
CA PHE A 9 -22.89 -13.27 -15.59
C PHE A 9 -21.50 -13.37 -14.96
N ALA A 10 -20.63 -12.42 -15.25
CA ALA A 10 -19.35 -12.30 -14.55
C ALA A 10 -19.54 -11.60 -13.19
N VAL A 11 -18.70 -11.95 -12.23
CA VAL A 11 -18.67 -11.32 -10.90
C VAL A 11 -17.36 -10.56 -10.75
N LEU A 12 -17.44 -9.24 -10.87
CA LEU A 12 -16.31 -8.32 -10.80
C LEU A 12 -16.16 -7.80 -9.38
N CYS A 13 -15.08 -8.17 -8.70
CA CYS A 13 -14.74 -7.63 -7.39
C CYS A 13 -13.90 -6.35 -7.57
N CYS A 14 -14.32 -5.24 -6.96
CA CYS A 14 -13.59 -3.97 -6.95
C CYS A 14 -13.09 -3.60 -5.55
N ASP A 15 -13.06 -4.55 -4.61
CA ASP A 15 -12.45 -4.34 -3.30
C ASP A 15 -10.92 -4.36 -3.40
N ASN A 16 -10.28 -3.52 -2.57
CA ASN A 16 -8.82 -3.37 -2.54
C ASN A 16 -8.17 -4.55 -1.80
N MET A 17 -8.14 -5.71 -2.45
CA MET A 17 -7.59 -6.95 -1.91
C MET A 17 -6.87 -7.72 -3.01
N ALA A 18 -5.64 -8.17 -2.74
CA ALA A 18 -4.87 -8.97 -3.69
C ALA A 18 -5.63 -10.25 -4.09
N GLY A 19 -5.71 -10.54 -5.39
CA GLY A 19 -6.45 -11.70 -5.90
C GLY A 19 -7.94 -11.69 -5.52
N ASN A 20 -8.57 -10.52 -5.52
CA ASN A 20 -9.95 -10.32 -5.11
C ASN A 20 -10.97 -11.22 -5.85
N GLY A 21 -10.82 -11.38 -7.17
CA GLY A 21 -11.64 -12.26 -7.99
C GLY A 21 -11.51 -13.72 -7.58
N ALA A 22 -10.28 -14.21 -7.42
CA ALA A 22 -10.00 -15.58 -6.98
C ALA A 22 -10.58 -15.88 -5.59
N LYS A 23 -10.46 -14.93 -4.64
CA LYS A 23 -11.03 -15.07 -3.29
C LYS A 23 -12.56 -15.08 -3.31
N LEU A 24 -13.17 -14.19 -4.09
CA LEU A 24 -14.62 -14.15 -4.24
C LEU A 24 -15.15 -15.45 -4.88
N ARG A 25 -14.45 -15.98 -5.89
CA ARG A 25 -14.75 -17.30 -6.48
C ARG A 25 -14.73 -18.40 -5.42
N ALA A 26 -13.65 -18.48 -4.64
CA ALA A 26 -13.50 -19.50 -3.60
C ALA A 26 -14.62 -19.42 -2.56
N ALA A 27 -14.92 -18.22 -2.06
CA ALA A 27 -16.00 -18.01 -1.09
C ALA A 27 -17.39 -18.36 -1.67
N THR A 28 -17.65 -17.96 -2.92
CA THR A 28 -18.94 -18.23 -3.59
C THR A 28 -19.14 -19.73 -3.82
N VAL A 29 -18.11 -20.43 -4.31
CA VAL A 29 -18.16 -21.89 -4.53
C VAL A 29 -18.34 -22.63 -3.21
N ALA A 30 -17.61 -22.25 -2.17
CA ALA A 30 -17.74 -22.87 -0.85
C ALA A 30 -19.16 -22.69 -0.27
N LEU A 31 -19.73 -21.49 -0.38
CA LEU A 31 -21.10 -21.23 0.06
C LEU A 31 -22.15 -21.99 -0.77
N ALA A 32 -21.94 -22.13 -2.08
CA ALA A 32 -22.83 -22.92 -2.92
C ALA A 32 -22.80 -24.39 -2.51
N ALA A 33 -21.61 -24.94 -2.22
CA ALA A 33 -21.44 -26.34 -1.81
C ALA A 33 -22.16 -26.68 -0.49
N THR A 34 -22.38 -25.71 0.40
CA THR A 34 -23.18 -25.94 1.62
C THR A 34 -24.68 -26.11 1.34
N ARG A 35 -25.13 -25.83 0.12
CA ARG A 35 -26.54 -25.89 -0.29
C ARG A 35 -26.77 -26.93 -1.37
N ASP A 36 -25.95 -26.92 -2.42
CA ASP A 36 -26.06 -27.79 -3.58
C ASP A 36 -24.70 -27.94 -4.27
N GLN A 37 -24.18 -29.17 -4.29
CA GLN A 37 -22.89 -29.50 -4.90
C GLN A 37 -22.89 -29.29 -6.42
N ALA A 38 -23.99 -29.60 -7.12
CA ALA A 38 -24.08 -29.42 -8.56
C ALA A 38 -24.08 -27.93 -8.94
N LEU A 39 -24.69 -27.08 -8.11
CA LEU A 39 -24.61 -25.64 -8.26
C LEU A 39 -23.18 -25.13 -8.06
N ALA A 40 -22.46 -25.63 -7.05
CA ALA A 40 -21.09 -25.24 -6.78
C ALA A 40 -20.15 -25.56 -7.96
N GLU A 41 -20.29 -26.76 -8.53
CA GLU A 41 -19.55 -27.19 -9.73
C GLU A 41 -19.89 -26.34 -10.96
N TRP A 42 -21.18 -26.04 -11.15
CA TRP A 42 -21.62 -25.16 -12.24
C TRP A 42 -21.04 -23.75 -12.11
N ILE A 43 -21.05 -23.16 -10.90
CA ILE A 43 -20.43 -21.85 -10.65
C ILE A 43 -18.94 -21.90 -10.94
N ALA A 44 -18.25 -22.92 -10.42
CA ALA A 44 -16.81 -23.07 -10.58
C ALA A 44 -16.37 -23.18 -12.05
N ALA A 45 -17.19 -23.82 -12.89
CA ALA A 45 -16.89 -24.04 -14.30
C ALA A 45 -17.36 -22.90 -15.22
N ALA A 46 -18.49 -22.26 -14.92
CA ALA A 46 -19.16 -21.38 -15.88
C ALA A 46 -19.06 -19.88 -15.53
N VAL A 47 -18.90 -19.51 -14.26
CA VAL A 47 -18.92 -18.11 -13.83
C VAL A 47 -17.50 -17.52 -13.83
N ALA A 48 -17.33 -16.38 -14.50
CA ALA A 48 -16.07 -15.64 -14.51
C ALA A 48 -15.93 -14.77 -13.24
N PHE A 49 -14.76 -14.83 -12.61
CA PHE A 49 -14.37 -14.02 -11.46
C PHE A 49 -13.01 -13.35 -11.70
N PRO A 50 -12.93 -12.39 -12.63
CA PRO A 50 -11.67 -11.71 -12.93
C PRO A 50 -11.13 -10.96 -11.72
N ASN A 51 -9.82 -11.00 -11.55
CA ASN A 51 -9.15 -10.13 -10.58
C ASN A 51 -9.13 -8.69 -11.08
N SER A 52 -9.10 -7.73 -10.17
CA SER A 52 -8.97 -6.33 -10.52
C SER A 52 -8.11 -5.56 -9.52
N MET A 53 -7.44 -4.51 -10.02
CA MET A 53 -6.84 -3.48 -9.20
C MET A 53 -7.56 -2.17 -9.48
N VAL A 54 -8.13 -1.57 -8.44
CA VAL A 54 -8.75 -0.24 -8.50
C VAL A 54 -7.92 0.77 -7.72
N ASP A 55 -7.77 1.98 -8.26
CA ASP A 55 -7.05 3.07 -7.60
C ASP A 55 -7.70 4.43 -7.90
N SER A 56 -8.27 5.02 -6.85
CA SER A 56 -8.74 6.41 -6.79
C SER A 56 -8.91 6.76 -5.32
N ILE A 57 -8.18 7.75 -4.82
CA ILE A 57 -8.39 8.31 -3.49
C ILE A 57 -9.74 9.01 -3.48
N THR A 58 -10.66 8.48 -2.69
CA THR A 58 -12.05 8.95 -2.54
C THR A 58 -12.34 9.11 -1.05
N PRO A 59 -12.07 10.29 -0.46
CA PRO A 59 -12.37 10.55 0.95
C PRO A 59 -13.88 10.44 1.22
N ALA A 60 -14.26 10.14 2.46
CA ALA A 60 -15.66 10.18 2.86
C ALA A 60 -16.24 11.59 2.61
N THR A 61 -17.49 11.63 2.16
CA THR A 61 -18.24 12.88 2.01
C THR A 61 -18.51 13.48 3.39
N ASP A 62 -18.18 14.76 3.56
CA ASP A 62 -18.46 15.54 4.76
C ASP A 62 -19.29 16.79 4.44
N ALA A 63 -19.82 17.44 5.48
CA ALA A 63 -20.66 18.64 5.32
C ALA A 63 -19.93 19.78 4.59
N ALA A 64 -18.61 19.90 4.79
CA ALA A 64 -17.79 20.91 4.13
C ALA A 64 -17.67 20.64 2.62
N HIS A 65 -17.57 19.38 2.19
CA HIS A 65 -17.60 19.00 0.80
C HIS A 65 -18.96 19.27 0.16
N LEU A 66 -20.05 18.86 0.82
CA LEU A 66 -21.41 19.10 0.31
C LEU A 66 -21.68 20.60 0.11
N ALA A 67 -21.27 21.45 1.06
CA ALA A 67 -21.40 22.90 0.94
C ALA A 67 -20.60 23.46 -0.27
N ARG A 68 -19.35 23.01 -0.46
CA ARG A 68 -18.54 23.41 -1.63
C ARG A 68 -19.14 22.94 -2.94
N ALA A 69 -19.70 21.73 -2.99
CA ALA A 69 -20.37 21.20 -4.16
C ALA A 69 -21.62 22.02 -4.50
N ALA A 70 -22.42 22.37 -3.49
CA ALA A 70 -23.62 23.18 -3.67
C ALA A 70 -23.29 24.60 -4.17
N GLU A 71 -22.24 25.23 -3.63
CA GLU A 71 -21.75 26.53 -4.10
C GLU A 71 -21.28 26.47 -5.56
N ALA A 72 -20.52 25.44 -5.92
CA ALA A 72 -19.99 25.27 -7.27
C ALA A 72 -21.06 24.94 -8.33
N LEU A 73 -22.09 24.17 -7.95
CA LEU A 73 -23.15 23.71 -8.86
C LEU A 73 -24.38 24.63 -8.87
N GLY A 74 -24.57 25.46 -7.84
CA GLY A 74 -25.77 26.26 -7.63
C GLY A 74 -27.00 25.45 -7.20
N VAL A 75 -26.83 24.16 -6.86
CA VAL A 75 -27.88 23.24 -6.40
C VAL A 75 -27.34 22.34 -5.30
N GLU A 76 -28.18 21.98 -4.33
CA GLU A 76 -27.82 20.98 -3.32
C GLU A 76 -27.77 19.58 -3.93
N ASP A 77 -26.60 18.95 -3.90
CA ASP A 77 -26.41 17.54 -4.27
C ASP A 77 -26.07 16.71 -3.03
N ALA A 78 -27.08 16.00 -2.50
CA ALA A 78 -26.93 15.13 -1.33
C ALA A 78 -26.09 13.87 -1.59
N ALA A 79 -25.75 13.58 -2.85
CA ALA A 79 -24.97 12.42 -3.27
C ALA A 79 -23.57 12.81 -3.82
N ALA A 80 -23.14 14.06 -3.62
CA ALA A 80 -21.83 14.51 -4.10
C ALA A 80 -20.68 13.70 -3.47
N VAL A 81 -19.73 13.29 -4.33
CA VAL A 81 -18.54 12.52 -3.95
C VAL A 81 -17.30 13.30 -4.36
N GLN A 82 -16.39 13.50 -3.40
CA GLN A 82 -15.05 14.00 -3.69
C GLN A 82 -14.09 12.85 -3.96
N ARG A 83 -13.26 13.02 -4.98
CA ARG A 83 -12.12 12.14 -5.25
C ARG A 83 -10.96 12.97 -5.82
N GLU A 84 -9.78 12.35 -5.91
CA GLU A 84 -8.65 12.91 -6.65
C GLU A 84 -8.98 13.05 -8.16
N ALA A 85 -8.05 13.53 -9.00
CA ALA A 85 -8.26 13.55 -10.46
C ALA A 85 -7.81 12.24 -11.13
N PHE A 86 -6.86 11.53 -10.54
CA PHE A 86 -6.36 10.26 -11.06
C PHE A 86 -7.37 9.14 -10.85
N VAL A 87 -7.60 8.31 -11.87
CA VAL A 87 -8.29 7.02 -11.74
C VAL A 87 -7.47 5.97 -12.46
N GLN A 88 -7.44 4.77 -11.90
CA GLN A 88 -6.94 3.61 -12.59
C GLN A 88 -7.79 2.40 -12.26
N TRP A 89 -8.12 1.65 -13.31
CA TRP A 89 -8.72 0.35 -13.19
C TRP A 89 -7.95 -0.62 -14.08
N VAL A 90 -7.32 -1.61 -13.47
CA VAL A 90 -6.69 -2.74 -14.14
C VAL A 90 -7.58 -3.95 -13.93
N LEU A 91 -7.89 -4.66 -15.00
CA LEU A 91 -8.82 -5.78 -14.98
C LEU A 91 -8.22 -6.96 -15.74
N GLU A 92 -8.44 -8.16 -15.20
CA GLU A 92 -8.04 -9.39 -15.87
C GLU A 92 -8.76 -9.51 -17.22
N ASP A 93 -7.99 -9.72 -18.29
CA ASP A 93 -8.50 -9.80 -19.66
C ASP A 93 -9.23 -11.12 -19.90
N VAL A 94 -10.49 -11.14 -19.49
CA VAL A 94 -11.41 -12.27 -19.67
C VAL A 94 -12.58 -11.87 -20.55
N ALA A 95 -13.16 -12.84 -21.25
CA ALA A 95 -14.37 -12.60 -22.02
C ALA A 95 -15.53 -12.21 -21.09
N LEU A 96 -16.04 -10.99 -21.27
CA LEU A 96 -17.19 -10.45 -20.53
C LEU A 96 -18.33 -10.15 -21.52
N PRO A 97 -19.14 -11.14 -21.91
CA PRO A 97 -20.23 -10.93 -22.87
C PRO A 97 -21.20 -9.85 -22.39
N GLY A 98 -21.46 -8.86 -23.25
CA GLY A 98 -22.35 -7.74 -22.94
C GLY A 98 -21.72 -6.67 -22.04
N SER A 99 -20.42 -6.74 -21.74
CA SER A 99 -19.71 -5.62 -21.10
C SER A 99 -19.61 -4.40 -22.03
N PRO A 100 -19.59 -3.18 -21.48
CA PRO A 100 -19.24 -1.99 -22.25
C PRO A 100 -17.79 -2.09 -22.75
N ASP A 101 -17.42 -1.21 -23.68
CA ASP A 101 -16.02 -1.06 -24.11
C ASP A 101 -15.15 -0.49 -22.97
N LEU A 102 -14.67 -1.39 -22.10
CA LEU A 102 -13.91 -1.03 -20.92
C LEU A 102 -12.55 -0.42 -21.30
N SER A 103 -11.86 -0.97 -22.30
CA SER A 103 -10.58 -0.43 -22.74
C SER A 103 -10.73 0.94 -23.40
N GLY A 104 -11.79 1.15 -24.18
CA GLY A 104 -12.17 2.47 -24.71
C GLY A 104 -12.51 3.50 -23.62
N ALA A 105 -12.97 3.05 -22.44
CA ALA A 105 -13.19 3.88 -21.26
C ALA A 105 -11.93 4.09 -20.40
N GLY A 106 -10.76 3.58 -20.81
CA GLY A 106 -9.47 3.75 -20.12
C GLY A 106 -9.12 2.64 -19.12
N VAL A 107 -9.88 1.53 -19.08
CA VAL A 107 -9.53 0.35 -18.27
C VAL A 107 -8.34 -0.36 -18.90
N THR A 108 -7.32 -0.68 -18.09
CA THR A 108 -6.19 -1.50 -18.53
C THR A 108 -6.57 -2.97 -18.44
N LEU A 109 -6.77 -3.63 -19.58
CA LEU A 109 -6.96 -5.08 -19.65
C LEU A 109 -5.59 -5.77 -19.66
N THR A 110 -5.41 -6.78 -18.82
CA THR A 110 -4.13 -7.51 -18.72
C THR A 110 -4.34 -8.97 -18.30
N ALA A 111 -3.41 -9.84 -18.68
CA ALA A 111 -3.36 -11.21 -18.19
C ALA A 111 -2.74 -11.35 -16.78
N ASP A 112 -2.12 -10.29 -16.25
CA ASP A 112 -1.38 -10.33 -14.98
C ASP A 112 -1.71 -9.14 -14.08
N VAL A 113 -2.91 -9.16 -13.49
CA VAL A 113 -3.35 -8.13 -12.52
C VAL A 113 -2.48 -8.12 -11.27
N ALA A 114 -1.96 -9.28 -10.85
CA ALA A 114 -1.15 -9.42 -9.66
C ALA A 114 0.11 -8.55 -9.73
N ALA A 115 0.75 -8.46 -10.91
CA ALA A 115 1.91 -7.60 -11.08
C ALA A 115 1.58 -6.10 -10.99
N TRP A 116 0.39 -5.67 -11.44
CA TRP A 116 -0.09 -4.30 -11.23
C TRP A 116 -0.43 -4.00 -9.77
N GLU A 117 -1.04 -4.96 -9.06
CA GLU A 117 -1.27 -4.88 -7.61
C GLU A 117 0.05 -4.75 -6.86
N GLN A 118 1.06 -5.56 -7.21
CA GLN A 118 2.39 -5.51 -6.62
C GLN A 118 3.07 -4.17 -6.89
N ALA A 119 2.97 -3.63 -8.10
CA ALA A 119 3.49 -2.31 -8.43
C ALA A 119 2.84 -1.21 -7.59
N LYS A 120 1.51 -1.22 -7.46
CA LYS A 120 0.79 -0.29 -6.57
C LYS A 120 1.25 -0.43 -5.12
N LEU A 121 1.30 -1.65 -4.59
CA LEU A 121 1.68 -1.90 -3.19
C LEU A 121 3.11 -1.42 -2.88
N ARG A 122 4.05 -1.61 -3.80
CA ARG A 122 5.46 -1.22 -3.56
C ARG A 122 5.73 0.24 -3.86
N VAL A 123 5.23 0.76 -4.99
CA VAL A 123 5.51 2.13 -5.42
C VAL A 123 4.65 3.11 -4.65
N LEU A 124 3.32 2.97 -4.72
CA LEU A 124 2.40 3.90 -4.06
C LEU A 124 2.35 3.65 -2.56
N ASN A 125 2.00 2.44 -2.15
CA ASN A 125 1.76 2.19 -0.73
C ASN A 125 3.06 2.15 0.09
N GLY A 126 4.16 1.63 -0.49
CA GLY A 126 5.51 1.72 0.08
C GLY A 126 5.95 3.16 0.32
N SER A 127 5.85 4.01 -0.71
CA SER A 127 6.17 5.44 -0.58
C SER A 127 5.29 6.15 0.47
N HIS A 128 3.98 5.88 0.49
CA HIS A 128 3.09 6.41 1.52
C HIS A 128 3.55 6.05 2.94
N SER A 129 3.89 4.78 3.19
CA SER A 129 4.36 4.35 4.50
C SER A 129 5.69 5.02 4.87
N THR A 130 6.63 5.13 3.93
CA THR A 130 7.90 5.84 4.12
C THR A 130 7.67 7.31 4.48
N LEU A 131 6.85 8.02 3.70
CA LEU A 131 6.49 9.42 3.95
C LEU A 131 5.76 9.59 5.27
N ALA A 132 4.89 8.66 5.65
CA ALA A 132 4.15 8.75 6.90
C ALA A 132 5.09 8.78 8.10
N TYR A 133 5.98 7.80 8.24
CA TYR A 133 6.83 7.74 9.43
C TYR A 133 7.93 8.79 9.44
N LEU A 134 8.68 8.94 8.33
CA LEU A 134 9.75 9.94 8.27
C LEU A 134 9.20 11.36 8.27
N GLY A 135 8.07 11.60 7.60
CA GLY A 135 7.40 12.90 7.58
C GLY A 135 6.90 13.30 8.95
N LEU A 136 6.24 12.40 9.69
CA LEU A 136 5.79 12.68 11.07
C LEU A 136 6.97 13.00 12.00
N LEU A 137 8.08 12.26 11.89
CA LEU A 137 9.31 12.52 12.66
C LEU A 137 9.97 13.87 12.29
N LEU A 138 9.74 14.37 11.07
CA LEU A 138 10.20 15.68 10.62
C LEU A 138 9.20 16.81 10.88
N GLY A 139 8.04 16.51 11.48
CA GLY A 139 7.00 17.49 11.79
C GLY A 139 6.03 17.80 10.64
N HIS A 140 6.01 17.00 9.58
CA HIS A 140 5.04 17.12 8.48
C HIS A 140 3.71 16.44 8.84
N HIS A 141 2.60 16.98 8.32
CA HIS A 141 1.26 16.50 8.67
C HIS A 141 0.54 15.79 7.52
N SER A 142 0.75 16.24 6.28
CA SER A 142 0.16 15.63 5.09
C SER A 142 1.19 15.13 4.10
N VAL A 143 0.75 14.27 3.17
CA VAL A 143 1.60 13.75 2.08
C VAL A 143 2.18 14.88 1.23
N SER A 144 1.38 15.90 0.90
CA SER A 144 1.85 17.04 0.11
C SER A 144 2.87 17.90 0.86
N ASP A 145 2.72 18.10 2.18
CA ASP A 145 3.72 18.78 3.01
C ASP A 145 5.06 18.01 2.97
N ALA A 146 5.00 16.69 3.20
CA ALA A 146 6.18 15.83 3.18
C ALA A 146 6.86 15.78 1.80
N MET A 147 6.08 15.81 0.72
CA MET A 147 6.62 15.90 -0.64
C MET A 147 7.17 17.29 -0.99
N GLY A 148 6.76 18.32 -0.26
CA GLY A 148 7.31 19.67 -0.32
C GLY A 148 8.67 19.81 0.34
N ASP A 149 9.06 18.88 1.22
CA ASP A 149 10.42 18.81 1.78
C ASP A 149 11.41 18.24 0.75
N PRO A 150 12.41 19.02 0.28
CA PRO A 150 13.29 18.56 -0.79
C PRO A 150 14.10 17.30 -0.43
N GLY A 151 14.51 17.17 0.83
CA GLY A 151 15.31 16.02 1.29
C GLY A 151 14.48 14.75 1.34
N LEU A 152 13.29 14.82 1.93
CA LEU A 152 12.39 13.66 2.01
C LEU A 152 11.85 13.26 0.63
N SER A 153 11.51 14.25 -0.21
CA SER A 153 11.06 14.03 -1.59
C SER A 153 12.14 13.37 -2.45
N ALA A 154 13.41 13.82 -2.34
CA ALA A 154 14.52 13.19 -3.05
C ALA A 154 14.78 11.77 -2.54
N PHE A 155 14.71 11.56 -1.23
CA PHE A 155 14.89 10.24 -0.62
C PHE A 155 13.85 9.22 -1.11
N VAL A 156 12.56 9.55 -1.06
CA VAL A 156 11.50 8.61 -1.47
C VAL A 156 11.57 8.29 -2.98
N GLN A 157 11.93 9.28 -3.81
CA GLN A 157 12.15 9.06 -5.23
C GLN A 157 13.34 8.15 -5.49
N ALA A 158 14.43 8.30 -4.74
CA ALA A 158 15.59 7.42 -4.83
C ALA A 158 15.28 6.00 -4.32
N LEU A 159 14.55 5.87 -3.21
CA LEU A 159 14.06 4.58 -2.69
C LEU A 159 13.30 3.82 -3.78
N VAL A 160 12.34 4.49 -4.43
CA VAL A 160 11.55 3.86 -5.48
C VAL A 160 12.43 3.49 -6.67
N ARG A 161 13.20 4.44 -7.20
CA ARG A 161 14.03 4.23 -8.39
C ARG A 161 15.05 3.11 -8.21
N ASP A 162 15.76 3.09 -7.08
CA ASP A 162 16.96 2.27 -6.90
C ASP A 162 16.66 0.92 -6.24
N GLU A 163 15.63 0.82 -5.40
CA GLU A 163 15.35 -0.39 -4.61
C GLU A 163 13.98 -1.01 -4.91
N VAL A 164 12.98 -0.23 -5.36
CA VAL A 164 11.64 -0.76 -5.71
C VAL A 164 11.52 -1.15 -7.18
N LEU A 165 11.79 -0.23 -8.11
CA LEU A 165 11.59 -0.47 -9.55
C LEU A 165 12.34 -1.70 -10.09
N PRO A 166 13.56 -2.06 -9.63
CA PRO A 166 14.23 -3.28 -10.07
C PRO A 166 13.44 -4.56 -9.78
N THR A 167 12.56 -4.54 -8.78
CA THR A 167 11.70 -5.68 -8.40
C THR A 167 10.43 -5.80 -9.25
N LEU A 168 10.15 -4.80 -10.09
CA LEU A 168 8.95 -4.74 -10.94
C LEU A 168 9.30 -4.88 -12.44
N ARG A 169 10.55 -5.24 -12.76
CA ARG A 169 10.99 -5.42 -14.15
C ARG A 169 10.35 -6.65 -14.77
N GLY A 170 9.84 -6.50 -15.98
CA GLY A 170 9.25 -7.61 -16.76
C GLY A 170 7.74 -7.75 -16.63
N THR A 171 7.06 -6.86 -15.90
CA THR A 171 5.60 -6.82 -15.87
C THR A 171 5.05 -6.40 -17.23
N ALA A 172 4.30 -7.29 -17.88
CA ALA A 172 3.72 -7.03 -19.18
C ALA A 172 2.71 -5.87 -19.12
N GLY A 173 2.88 -4.87 -20.01
CA GLY A 173 1.99 -3.72 -20.13
C GLY A 173 2.18 -2.62 -19.08
N LEU A 174 3.00 -2.83 -18.05
CA LEU A 174 3.35 -1.82 -17.05
C LEU A 174 4.68 -1.17 -17.40
N ASP A 175 4.73 0.16 -17.43
CA ASP A 175 5.98 0.92 -17.29
C ASP A 175 6.11 1.36 -15.82
N PRO A 176 6.97 0.70 -15.01
CA PRO A 176 7.12 1.02 -13.60
C PRO A 176 7.65 2.44 -13.36
N GLY A 177 8.45 2.98 -14.29
CA GLY A 177 8.99 4.32 -14.19
C GLY A 177 7.92 5.38 -14.43
N ALA A 178 7.12 5.23 -15.48
CA ALA A 178 5.98 6.11 -15.74
C ALA A 178 4.93 6.02 -14.62
N TYR A 179 4.68 4.83 -14.09
CA TYR A 179 3.79 4.63 -12.96
C TYR A 179 4.29 5.37 -11.70
N ALA A 180 5.57 5.24 -11.36
CA ALA A 180 6.16 5.97 -10.24
C ALA A 180 6.11 7.49 -10.41
N ALA A 181 6.37 8.00 -11.62
CA ALA A 181 6.24 9.43 -11.91
C ALA A 181 4.81 9.94 -11.67
N SER A 182 3.80 9.18 -12.14
CA SER A 182 2.38 9.48 -11.90
C SER A 182 2.03 9.50 -10.40
N VAL A 183 2.52 8.53 -9.63
CA VAL A 183 2.32 8.48 -8.18
C VAL A 183 2.91 9.72 -7.48
N PHE A 184 4.14 10.11 -7.81
CA PHE A 184 4.77 11.26 -7.17
C PHE A 184 4.12 12.59 -7.54
N GLU A 185 3.57 12.71 -8.75
CA GLU A 185 2.77 13.87 -9.13
C GLU A 185 1.49 13.97 -8.28
N ARG A 186 0.79 12.85 -8.09
CA ARG A 186 -0.41 12.79 -7.22
C ARG A 186 -0.10 13.18 -5.78
N PHE A 187 1.04 12.73 -5.24
CA PHE A 187 1.44 13.04 -3.87
C PHE A 187 1.74 14.53 -3.65
N ARG A 188 2.11 15.27 -4.70
CA ARG A 188 2.35 16.72 -4.62
C ARG A 188 1.07 17.55 -4.66
N ASN A 189 -0.08 16.96 -4.96
CA ASN A 189 -1.33 17.70 -5.11
C ASN A 189 -1.81 18.29 -3.76
N PRO A 190 -1.76 19.63 -3.57
CA PRO A 190 -2.13 20.24 -2.30
C PRO A 190 -3.64 20.24 -2.03
N ALA A 191 -4.47 19.97 -3.06
CA ALA A 191 -5.92 19.89 -2.91
C ALA A 191 -6.36 18.62 -2.14
N ILE A 192 -5.49 17.61 -2.03
CA ILE A 192 -5.76 16.36 -1.32
C ILE A 192 -4.97 16.37 -0.01
N ARG A 193 -5.66 16.65 1.10
CA ARG A 193 -5.05 16.63 2.44
C ARG A 193 -5.03 15.21 3.01
N HIS A 194 -4.20 14.34 2.45
CA HIS A 194 -4.03 12.98 2.96
C HIS A 194 -3.11 12.99 4.20
N GLN A 195 -3.65 12.69 5.37
CA GLN A 195 -2.97 12.81 6.65
C GLN A 195 -1.94 11.70 6.87
N LEU A 196 -0.69 12.06 7.15
CA LEU A 196 0.38 11.09 7.46
C LEU A 196 0.03 10.23 8.67
N ALA A 197 -0.59 10.84 9.69
CA ALA A 197 -1.02 10.12 10.90
C ALA A 197 -2.01 8.99 10.59
N GLN A 198 -2.92 9.19 9.64
CA GLN A 198 -3.87 8.16 9.21
C GLN A 198 -3.18 7.06 8.38
N ILE A 199 -2.23 7.44 7.53
CA ILE A 199 -1.45 6.48 6.73
C ILE A 199 -0.63 5.56 7.65
N ALA A 200 -0.09 6.10 8.73
CA ALA A 200 0.74 5.43 9.73
C ALA A 200 0.02 4.35 10.56
N TRP A 201 -1.32 4.28 10.52
CA TRP A 201 -2.08 3.24 11.21
C TRP A 201 -1.75 1.85 10.67
N ASP A 202 -1.89 0.81 11.49
CA ASP A 202 -1.72 -0.61 11.12
C ASP A 202 -0.40 -0.90 10.40
N GLY A 203 0.68 -0.24 10.82
CA GLY A 203 2.02 -0.42 10.27
C GLY A 203 2.46 -1.88 10.26
N SER A 204 2.17 -2.63 11.34
CA SER A 204 2.50 -4.05 11.45
C SER A 204 1.87 -4.92 10.36
N LYS A 205 0.68 -4.53 9.89
CA LYS A 205 -0.04 -5.23 8.81
C LYS A 205 0.35 -4.72 7.44
N LYS A 206 0.78 -3.47 7.32
CA LYS A 206 1.06 -2.80 6.05
C LYS A 206 2.49 -3.01 5.57
N LEU A 207 3.48 -2.93 6.45
CA LEU A 207 4.89 -2.96 6.07
C LEU A 207 5.36 -4.25 5.38
N PRO A 208 4.87 -5.47 5.71
CA PRO A 208 5.30 -6.69 5.06
C PRO A 208 5.27 -6.61 3.53
N TYR A 209 4.12 -6.32 2.95
CA TYR A 209 3.95 -6.27 1.48
C TYR A 209 4.26 -4.91 0.84
N ARG A 210 4.49 -3.86 1.64
CA ARG A 210 4.83 -2.51 1.12
C ARG A 210 6.32 -2.29 1.01
N LEU A 211 7.11 -2.81 1.95
CA LEU A 211 8.56 -2.59 2.04
C LEU A 211 9.34 -3.90 2.21
N LEU A 212 8.88 -4.82 3.07
CA LEU A 212 9.70 -5.97 3.48
C LEU A 212 9.83 -7.03 2.40
N ASP A 213 8.79 -7.27 1.59
CA ASP A 213 8.87 -8.16 0.43
C ASP A 213 9.91 -7.64 -0.59
N THR A 214 9.93 -6.32 -0.83
CA THR A 214 10.95 -5.67 -1.65
C THR A 214 12.34 -5.86 -1.05
N ALA A 215 12.50 -5.68 0.27
CA ALA A 215 13.77 -5.90 0.96
C ALA A 215 14.26 -7.34 0.82
N ALA A 216 13.36 -8.32 0.99
CA ALA A 216 13.67 -9.74 0.87
C ALA A 216 14.15 -10.09 -0.54
N GLU A 217 13.48 -9.57 -1.58
CA GLU A 217 13.90 -9.78 -2.98
C GLU A 217 15.24 -9.12 -3.30
N GLN A 218 15.48 -7.92 -2.80
CA GLN A 218 16.76 -7.22 -2.97
C GLN A 218 17.90 -7.98 -2.28
N VAL A 219 17.69 -8.42 -1.02
CA VAL A 219 18.65 -9.24 -0.28
C VAL A 219 18.95 -10.55 -1.02
N ALA A 220 17.91 -11.26 -1.47
CA ALA A 220 18.07 -12.52 -2.20
C ALA A 220 18.85 -12.34 -3.51
N ALA A 221 18.74 -11.16 -4.12
CA ALA A 221 19.48 -10.81 -5.33
C ALA A 221 20.84 -10.14 -5.08
N GLY A 222 21.28 -10.02 -3.82
CA GLY A 222 22.53 -9.34 -3.46
C GLY A 222 22.56 -7.85 -3.81
N ARG A 223 21.39 -7.20 -3.85
CA ARG A 223 21.23 -5.78 -4.18
C ARG A 223 21.06 -4.92 -2.92
N PRO A 224 21.31 -3.60 -3.00
CA PRO A 224 21.18 -2.70 -1.85
C PRO A 224 19.76 -2.66 -1.27
N VAL A 225 19.70 -2.45 0.06
CA VAL A 225 18.48 -2.27 0.86
C VAL A 225 18.61 -1.10 1.83
N ASP A 226 19.55 -0.19 1.59
CA ASP A 226 19.88 0.91 2.50
C ASP A 226 18.68 1.84 2.73
N ARG A 227 17.97 2.20 1.67
CA ARG A 227 16.82 3.12 1.76
C ARG A 227 15.61 2.43 2.33
N ILE A 228 15.37 1.15 2.00
CA ILE A 228 14.33 0.38 2.69
C ILE A 228 14.67 0.27 4.19
N GLY A 229 15.94 0.09 4.54
CA GLY A 229 16.43 0.11 5.91
C GLY A 229 16.10 1.43 6.63
N VAL A 230 16.32 2.57 5.98
CA VAL A 230 15.93 3.90 6.50
C VAL A 230 14.41 4.04 6.67
N ALA A 231 13.61 3.57 5.71
CA ALA A 231 12.16 3.61 5.81
C ALA A 231 11.63 2.77 6.99
N VAL A 232 12.19 1.57 7.19
CA VAL A 232 11.87 0.69 8.34
C VAL A 232 12.37 1.29 9.65
N ALA A 233 13.57 1.89 9.66
CA ALA A 233 14.08 2.62 10.81
C ALA A 233 13.21 3.84 11.16
N GLY A 234 12.61 4.50 10.17
CA GLY A 234 11.62 5.57 10.38
C GLY A 234 10.38 5.07 11.13
N TRP A 235 9.84 3.91 10.76
CA TRP A 235 8.73 3.29 11.50
C TRP A 235 9.11 2.94 12.95
N ILE A 236 10.28 2.31 13.14
CA ILE A 236 10.77 1.97 14.49
C ILE A 236 11.04 3.23 15.32
N GLY A 237 11.63 4.26 14.73
CA GLY A 237 11.88 5.55 15.37
C GLY A 237 10.59 6.27 15.77
N PHE A 238 9.57 6.22 14.91
CA PHE A 238 8.23 6.71 15.22
C PHE A 238 7.65 5.99 16.45
N LEU A 239 7.71 4.65 16.49
CA LEU A 239 7.25 3.87 17.65
C LEU A 239 8.04 4.20 18.92
N ARG A 240 9.36 4.41 18.81
CA ARG A 240 10.22 4.82 19.92
C ARG A 240 9.82 6.18 20.48
N GLU A 241 9.55 7.16 19.62
CA GLU A 241 9.09 8.49 20.02
C GLU A 241 7.74 8.41 20.75
N ARG A 242 6.78 7.65 20.21
CA ARG A 242 5.46 7.47 20.86
C ARG A 242 5.57 6.76 22.21
N ALA A 243 6.39 5.71 22.30
CA ALA A 243 6.64 4.99 23.55
C ALA A 243 7.28 5.91 24.61
N ALA A 244 8.24 6.75 24.22
CA ALA A 244 8.90 7.70 25.12
C ALA A 244 7.95 8.78 25.65
N ARG A 245 6.90 9.13 24.88
CA ARG A 245 5.86 10.09 25.27
C ARG A 245 4.67 9.46 25.98
N GLY A 246 4.61 8.13 26.08
CA GLY A 246 3.43 7.42 26.60
C GLY A 246 2.18 7.57 25.71
N GLU A 247 2.38 7.77 24.41
CA GLU A 247 1.29 7.94 23.44
C GLU A 247 0.88 6.60 22.83
N THR A 248 -0.39 6.44 22.51
CA THR A 248 -0.93 5.24 21.84
C THR A 248 -0.73 5.30 20.33
N VAL A 249 -0.68 4.13 19.70
CA VAL A 249 -0.71 3.98 18.23
C VAL A 249 -1.91 3.15 17.80
N THR A 250 -2.47 3.46 16.63
CA THR A 250 -3.51 2.64 16.02
C THR A 250 -2.84 1.52 15.25
N ASP A 251 -2.72 0.36 15.88
CA ASP A 251 -2.17 -0.86 15.28
C ASP A 251 -2.71 -2.08 16.05
N PRO A 252 -3.04 -3.21 15.40
CA PRO A 252 -3.48 -4.41 16.11
C PRO A 252 -2.42 -5.00 17.05
N LEU A 253 -1.15 -4.64 16.89
CA LEU A 253 -0.03 -5.04 17.76
C LEU A 253 0.50 -3.86 18.61
N ALA A 254 -0.30 -2.82 18.84
CA ALA A 254 0.13 -1.57 19.48
C ALA A 254 0.91 -1.78 20.80
N ASP A 255 0.36 -2.56 21.74
CA ASP A 255 0.97 -2.78 23.05
C ASP A 255 2.34 -3.47 22.94
N GLU A 256 2.43 -4.51 22.11
CA GLU A 256 3.68 -5.24 21.89
C GLU A 256 4.73 -4.36 21.18
N LEU A 257 4.31 -3.59 20.16
CA LEU A 257 5.19 -2.67 19.43
C LEU A 257 5.76 -1.58 20.35
N LEU A 258 4.92 -0.95 21.16
CA LEU A 258 5.35 0.10 22.09
C LEU A 258 6.23 -0.45 23.21
N ALA A 259 5.93 -1.64 23.74
CA ALA A 259 6.76 -2.29 24.75
C ALA A 259 8.17 -2.64 24.22
N ARG A 260 8.25 -3.20 23.01
CA ARG A 260 9.53 -3.49 22.33
C ARG A 260 10.30 -2.21 22.02
N ALA A 261 9.62 -1.19 21.51
CA ALA A 261 10.25 0.09 21.21
C ALA A 261 10.71 0.83 22.48
N GLY A 262 9.99 0.70 23.60
CA GLY A 262 10.31 1.35 24.87
C GLY A 262 11.43 0.68 25.67
N SER A 263 11.57 -0.64 25.58
CA SER A 263 12.53 -1.43 26.38
C SER A 263 13.97 -1.38 25.91
N ALA A 264 14.23 -0.95 24.67
CA ALA A 264 15.57 -0.95 24.10
C ALA A 264 16.42 0.27 24.51
N GLY A 265 17.71 0.04 24.75
CA GLY A 265 18.68 1.07 25.11
C GLY A 265 19.27 1.79 23.90
N ASP A 266 20.10 1.09 23.12
CA ASP A 266 20.77 1.63 21.94
C ASP A 266 20.10 1.21 20.61
N ALA A 267 20.57 1.77 19.49
CA ALA A 267 20.01 1.52 18.16
C ALA A 267 20.09 0.04 17.73
N ALA A 268 21.17 -0.67 18.10
CA ALA A 268 21.34 -2.08 17.78
C ALA A 268 20.36 -2.97 18.54
N SER A 269 20.20 -2.72 19.84
CA SER A 269 19.24 -3.42 20.69
C SER A 269 17.80 -3.14 20.25
N LEU A 270 17.51 -1.90 19.84
CA LEU A 270 16.19 -1.52 19.34
C LEU A 270 15.88 -2.22 18.01
N ALA A 271 16.82 -2.23 17.07
CA ALA A 271 16.66 -2.98 15.82
C ALA A 271 16.40 -4.46 16.13
N GLN A 272 17.19 -5.08 17.02
CA GLN A 272 17.04 -6.49 17.35
C GLN A 272 15.67 -6.79 18.00
N ALA A 273 15.22 -5.94 18.92
CA ALA A 273 13.93 -6.10 19.59
C ALA A 273 12.75 -6.00 18.62
N MET A 274 12.83 -5.10 17.63
CA MET A 274 11.77 -4.89 16.65
C MET A 274 11.79 -5.94 15.53
N LEU A 275 12.98 -6.25 14.99
CA LEU A 275 13.14 -7.20 13.88
C LEU A 275 12.85 -8.65 14.28
N SER A 276 12.85 -8.97 15.58
CA SER A 276 12.46 -10.30 16.10
C SER A 276 10.94 -10.49 16.26
N LEU A 277 10.12 -9.54 15.78
CA LEU A 277 8.67 -9.69 15.75
C LEU A 277 8.25 -10.48 14.51
N ASP A 278 8.08 -11.79 14.65
CA ASP A 278 7.73 -12.72 13.57
C ASP A 278 6.40 -12.38 12.87
N ALA A 279 5.49 -11.68 13.57
CA ALA A 279 4.23 -11.21 13.00
C ALA A 279 4.42 -10.15 11.90
N VAL A 280 5.61 -9.54 11.81
CA VAL A 280 5.96 -8.48 10.85
C VAL A 280 7.13 -8.89 9.96
N PHE A 281 8.19 -9.45 10.54
CA PHE A 281 9.42 -9.80 9.82
C PHE A 281 9.54 -11.30 9.63
N SER A 282 9.83 -11.75 8.41
CA SER A 282 10.15 -13.15 8.19
C SER A 282 11.49 -13.49 8.87
N PRO A 283 11.68 -14.71 9.42
CA PRO A 283 12.95 -15.11 10.04
C PRO A 283 14.16 -14.96 9.10
N ALA A 284 13.96 -15.18 7.81
CA ALA A 284 15.00 -15.02 6.79
C ALA A 284 15.43 -13.56 6.62
N LEU A 285 14.47 -12.62 6.56
CA LEU A 285 14.81 -11.19 6.46
C LEU A 285 15.36 -10.66 7.79
N ALA A 286 14.78 -11.07 8.92
CA ALA A 286 15.22 -10.67 10.26
C ALA A 286 16.67 -11.09 10.57
N SER A 287 17.14 -12.22 10.00
CA SER A 287 18.52 -12.70 10.15
C SER A 287 19.50 -12.19 9.08
N SER A 288 19.01 -11.47 8.07
CA SER A 288 19.85 -10.90 7.01
C SER A 288 20.76 -9.79 7.55
N ALA A 289 22.08 -10.01 7.52
CA ALA A 289 23.05 -9.01 7.93
C ALA A 289 22.95 -7.70 7.12
N PRO A 290 22.89 -7.70 5.78
CA PRO A 290 22.73 -6.47 5.00
C PRO A 290 21.51 -5.63 5.42
N PHE A 291 20.37 -6.29 5.66
CA PHE A 291 19.14 -5.60 6.07
C PHE A 291 19.21 -5.09 7.51
N ARG A 292 19.65 -5.92 8.45
CA ARG A 292 19.85 -5.52 9.85
C ARG A 292 20.78 -4.32 9.95
N ASP A 293 21.91 -4.36 9.25
CA ASP A 293 22.92 -3.31 9.32
C ASP A 293 22.40 -2.00 8.72
N ALA A 294 21.60 -2.06 7.64
CA ALA A 294 20.93 -0.89 7.08
C ALA A 294 19.97 -0.24 8.10
N VAL A 295 19.14 -1.05 8.77
CA VAL A 295 18.20 -0.56 9.80
C VAL A 295 18.96 0.04 11.00
N VAL A 296 20.00 -0.64 11.49
CA VAL A 296 20.80 -0.17 12.64
C VAL A 296 21.52 1.15 12.31
N ARG A 297 22.14 1.26 11.13
CA ARG A 297 22.80 2.49 10.67
C ARG A 297 21.83 3.67 10.65
N ALA A 298 20.62 3.46 10.15
CA ALA A 298 19.61 4.51 10.05
C ALA A 298 18.97 4.87 11.41
N LEU A 299 18.85 3.92 12.33
CA LEU A 299 18.21 4.16 13.63
C LEU A 299 18.99 5.14 14.51
N GLY A 300 20.32 5.07 14.54
CA GLY A 300 21.16 5.94 15.37
C GLY A 300 20.84 7.44 15.25
N PRO A 301 20.92 8.04 14.05
CA PRO A 301 20.52 9.44 13.84
C PRO A 301 19.02 9.68 14.12
N ILE A 302 18.13 8.78 13.70
CA ILE A 302 16.68 8.92 13.89
C ILE A 302 16.30 9.04 15.37
N VAL A 303 16.76 8.12 16.22
CA VAL A 303 16.43 8.14 17.67
C VAL A 303 17.08 9.30 18.42
N SER A 304 18.10 9.92 17.82
CA SER A 304 18.77 11.13 18.34
C SER A 304 18.12 12.42 17.83
N GLY A 305 17.00 12.35 17.11
CA GLY A 305 16.31 13.51 16.51
C GLY A 305 16.98 14.08 15.26
N ARG A 306 18.03 13.43 14.73
CA ARG A 306 18.76 13.83 13.52
C ARG A 306 18.26 13.09 12.29
N VAL A 307 16.94 13.04 12.11
CA VAL A 307 16.28 12.26 11.03
C VAL A 307 16.84 12.60 9.64
N ARG A 308 17.19 13.87 9.39
CA ARG A 308 17.78 14.30 8.11
C ARG A 308 19.12 13.64 7.80
N ASP A 309 19.92 13.31 8.80
CA ASP A 309 21.21 12.62 8.61
C ASP A 309 21.00 11.18 8.10
N ALA A 310 19.83 10.59 8.36
CA ALA A 310 19.48 9.26 7.86
C ALA A 310 18.98 9.28 6.39
N LEU A 311 18.62 10.45 5.85
CA LEU A 311 18.16 10.60 4.47
C LEU A 311 19.31 10.78 3.46
N ALA A 312 20.52 11.08 3.96
CA ALA A 312 21.71 11.42 3.18
C ALA A 312 22.38 10.20 2.55
#